data_AF-E1ZJV9-F1
#
_entry.id   AF-E1ZJV9-F1
#
_cell.length_a   1.000
_cell.length_b   1.000
_cell.length_c   1.000
_cell.angle_alpha   90.00
_cell.angle_beta   90.00
_cell.angle_gamma   90.00
#
_symmetry.space_group_name_H-M   'P 1'
#
loop_
_entity.id
_entity.type
_entity.pdbx_description
1 polymer ?
#
loop_
_entity_poly.entity_id
_entity_poly.type
_entity_poly.pdbx_seq_one_letter_code
_entity_poly.pdbx_strand_id
1 'polypeptide(L)'
;MLVAHATLLRTAPLAAAAAAARLTGAGYRSFSAAADPPPLPPPPPPSGEASEERAASLPPEQLAKALLAGNCKAQLTTVVAGLTGSDENKVTSSVASYLAPRGEAPVVLLSKQDSEHLINLGESAKASLATGHISPPWFVQRLRATGWLPRRVALLGSLQPLPAAEVRFACEQARKACRGAPALAALLPPEARLPELAGFRLSSISRCVYVDAAGRQHAVAPDDLDGALVDPLALSQHDLLAAVNDTPEWQLQLQLFAAACLGVGTREVLLAEADRLGFTLLGRPLEAAAAQGEAGAGAAAGADAGAAAAGGAPEGGPQQQQQQQQQRWRQFRIGSERELRDEEAFMGLLEQMKAEVQAAAGK
;
A
#
# COMPACT_ATOMS: atom_id res chain seq x y z
N MET A 1 -25.67 68.97 -28.83
CA MET A 1 -25.14 69.10 -27.46
C MET A 1 -25.53 67.85 -26.69
N LEU A 2 -24.61 67.32 -25.87
CA LEU A 2 -24.66 66.07 -25.09
C LEU A 2 -24.29 64.77 -25.82
N VAL A 3 -22.99 64.51 -25.70
CA VAL A 3 -22.23 63.29 -25.93
C VAL A 3 -22.29 62.43 -24.66
N ALA A 4 -22.46 61.11 -24.80
CA ALA A 4 -22.13 60.11 -23.76
C ALA A 4 -21.81 58.78 -24.47
N HIS A 5 -20.54 58.54 -24.79
CA HIS A 5 -19.61 57.65 -24.08
C HIS A 5 -20.09 56.19 -23.93
N ALA A 6 -19.76 55.38 -24.94
CA ALA A 6 -19.75 53.92 -24.88
C ALA A 6 -18.34 53.44 -24.55
N THR A 7 -18.18 52.76 -23.42
CA THR A 7 -16.90 52.17 -22.99
C THR A 7 -16.82 50.72 -23.49
N LEU A 8 -15.97 50.52 -24.50
CA LEU A 8 -15.54 49.22 -25.01
C LEU A 8 -14.47 48.62 -24.08
N LEU A 9 -14.79 47.53 -23.39
CA LEU A 9 -13.79 46.66 -22.77
C LEU A 9 -13.44 45.53 -23.75
N ARG A 10 -12.24 45.66 -24.31
CA ARG A 10 -11.56 44.73 -25.20
C ARG A 10 -10.83 43.72 -24.31
N THR A 11 -11.26 42.46 -24.28
CA THR A 11 -10.47 41.36 -23.71
C THR A 11 -9.79 40.60 -24.86
N ALA A 12 -8.46 40.56 -24.80
CA ALA A 12 -7.62 39.81 -25.73
C ALA A 12 -7.66 38.31 -25.40
N PRO A 13 -7.53 37.42 -26.40
CA PRO A 13 -7.47 35.99 -26.16
C PRO A 13 -6.07 35.57 -25.69
N LEU A 14 -6.01 34.90 -24.54
CA LEU A 14 -4.83 34.24 -24.01
C LEU A 14 -4.73 32.85 -24.65
N ALA A 15 -3.86 32.72 -25.65
CA ALA A 15 -3.45 31.44 -26.18
C ALA A 15 -2.41 30.82 -25.25
N ALA A 16 -2.72 29.68 -24.64
CA ALA A 16 -1.76 28.87 -23.89
C ALA A 16 -1.98 27.37 -24.14
N ALA A 17 -1.20 26.88 -25.09
CA ALA A 17 -0.53 25.58 -25.16
C ALA A 17 -1.22 24.34 -24.55
N ALA A 18 -1.76 23.53 -25.46
CA ALA A 18 -1.90 22.10 -25.28
C ALA A 18 -0.51 21.42 -25.24
N ALA A 19 -0.18 20.78 -24.12
CA ALA A 19 0.94 19.84 -24.01
C ALA A 19 0.39 18.45 -23.70
N ALA A 20 -0.22 17.82 -24.71
CA ALA A 20 -0.50 16.40 -24.72
C ALA A 20 0.81 15.66 -25.06
N ALA A 21 1.47 15.11 -24.04
CA ALA A 21 2.62 14.23 -24.24
C ALA A 21 2.17 12.93 -24.90
N ARG A 22 2.48 12.81 -26.20
CA ARG A 22 2.50 11.57 -26.95
C ARG A 22 3.63 10.69 -26.41
N LEU A 23 3.29 9.57 -25.78
CA LEU A 23 4.18 8.42 -25.70
C LEU A 23 3.74 7.43 -26.77
N THR A 24 4.37 7.55 -27.93
CA THR A 24 4.30 6.61 -29.05
C THR A 24 4.92 5.28 -28.67
N GLY A 25 4.31 4.22 -29.19
CA GLY A 25 4.70 2.83 -28.95
C GLY A 25 6.15 2.51 -29.29
N ALA A 26 6.72 1.66 -28.44
CA ALA A 26 7.90 0.86 -28.72
C ALA A 26 7.49 -0.60 -28.56
N GLY A 27 7.95 -1.44 -29.50
CA GLY A 27 7.41 -2.76 -29.78
C GLY A 27 7.41 -3.74 -28.61
N TYR A 28 6.31 -4.49 -28.52
CA TYR A 28 6.24 -5.74 -27.77
C TYR A 28 7.20 -6.76 -28.40
N ARG A 29 8.37 -6.92 -27.78
CA ARG A 29 9.20 -8.11 -27.97
C ARG A 29 8.66 -9.22 -27.06
N SER A 30 8.39 -10.37 -27.64
CA SER A 30 8.13 -11.61 -26.91
C SER A 30 9.29 -11.87 -25.93
N PHE A 31 9.00 -11.90 -24.63
CA PHE A 31 9.95 -12.37 -23.63
C PHE A 31 10.08 -13.89 -23.76
N SER A 32 11.16 -14.32 -24.43
CA SER A 32 11.73 -15.65 -24.25
C SER A 32 12.44 -15.69 -22.89
N ALA A 33 12.34 -16.83 -22.21
CA ALA A 33 12.83 -17.16 -20.87
C ALA A 33 14.03 -16.32 -20.41
N ALA A 34 13.77 -15.33 -19.55
CA ALA A 34 14.79 -14.62 -18.80
C ALA A 34 15.14 -15.43 -17.54
N ALA A 35 16.44 -15.49 -17.24
CA ALA A 35 17.01 -16.12 -16.05
C ALA A 35 16.27 -15.73 -14.77
N ASP A 36 16.25 -16.66 -13.80
CA ASP A 36 15.58 -16.48 -12.52
C ASP A 36 15.97 -15.13 -11.87
N PRO A 37 14.99 -14.30 -11.47
CA PRO A 37 15.29 -13.09 -10.72
C PRO A 37 16.00 -13.48 -9.41
N PRO A 38 16.93 -12.63 -8.92
CA PRO A 38 17.63 -12.91 -7.67
C PRO A 38 16.60 -13.11 -6.54
N PRO A 39 16.85 -14.08 -5.63
CA PRO A 39 15.93 -14.38 -4.54
C PRO A 39 15.71 -13.13 -3.69
N LEU A 40 14.44 -12.82 -3.42
CA LEU A 40 14.08 -11.73 -2.52
C LEU A 40 14.69 -12.01 -1.13
N PRO A 41 15.19 -10.99 -0.42
CA PRO A 41 15.69 -11.17 0.93
C PRO A 41 14.57 -11.72 1.83
N PRO A 42 14.89 -12.63 2.77
CA PRO A 42 13.89 -13.21 3.67
C PRO A 42 13.22 -12.10 4.49
N PRO A 43 11.90 -12.18 4.77
CA PRO A 43 11.17 -11.15 5.51
C PRO A 43 11.75 -10.92 6.93
N PRO A 44 11.48 -9.75 7.55
CA PRO A 44 11.94 -9.47 8.90
C PRO A 44 11.42 -10.51 9.87
N PRO A 45 12.27 -11.01 10.79
CA PRO A 45 11.74 -11.80 11.89
C PRO A 45 10.73 -10.93 12.65
N PRO A 46 9.60 -11.50 13.08
CA PRO A 46 8.65 -10.77 13.89
C PRO A 46 9.36 -10.20 15.13
N SER A 47 9.00 -8.97 15.50
CA SER A 47 9.43 -8.38 16.76
C SER A 47 9.03 -9.35 17.88
N GLY A 48 9.95 -9.70 18.79
CA GLY A 48 9.72 -10.76 19.80
C GLY A 48 8.37 -10.65 20.51
N GLU A 49 7.75 -11.82 20.74
CA GLU A 49 6.33 -12.00 21.15
C GLU A 49 5.90 -11.18 22.38
N ALA A 50 6.84 -10.77 23.25
CA ALA A 50 6.55 -10.12 24.52
C ALA A 50 6.02 -8.67 24.44
N SER A 51 6.18 -7.96 23.31
CA SER A 51 5.64 -6.58 23.15
C SER A 51 4.51 -6.45 22.12
N GLU A 52 4.32 -7.44 21.25
CA GLU A 52 3.17 -7.46 20.31
C GLU A 52 1.85 -7.88 21.00
N GLU A 53 1.93 -8.55 22.15
CA GLU A 53 0.81 -9.20 22.83
C GLU A 53 -0.28 -8.25 23.42
N ARG A 54 -0.19 -6.92 23.24
CA ARG A 54 -1.17 -5.97 23.82
C ARG A 54 -1.76 -4.91 22.89
N ALA A 55 -1.21 -4.67 21.71
CA ALA A 55 -1.78 -3.64 20.84
C ALA A 55 -2.88 -4.25 19.97
N ALA A 56 -4.13 -3.88 20.22
CA ALA A 56 -5.27 -4.36 19.46
C ALA A 56 -5.08 -4.07 17.95
N SER A 57 -5.16 -5.11 17.14
CA SER A 57 -5.16 -5.04 15.67
C SER A 57 -6.47 -5.58 15.15
N LEU A 58 -6.92 -5.06 14.01
CA LEU A 58 -8.12 -5.58 13.35
C LEU A 58 -7.88 -7.02 12.88
N PRO A 59 -8.93 -7.86 12.88
CA PRO A 59 -8.81 -9.21 12.35
C PRO A 59 -8.63 -9.18 10.81
N PRO A 60 -8.03 -10.24 10.21
CA PRO A 60 -7.67 -10.28 8.80
C PRO A 60 -8.81 -9.94 7.82
N GLU A 61 -10.04 -10.35 8.11
CA GLU A 61 -11.23 -10.07 7.30
C GLU A 61 -11.58 -8.58 7.25
N GLN A 62 -11.42 -7.86 8.36
CA GLN A 62 -11.63 -6.41 8.42
C GLN A 62 -10.50 -5.67 7.71
N LEU A 63 -9.25 -6.12 7.86
CA LEU A 63 -8.10 -5.58 7.15
C LEU A 63 -8.23 -5.77 5.63
N ALA A 64 -8.67 -6.94 5.19
CA ALA A 64 -8.96 -7.24 3.79
C ALA A 64 -10.07 -6.33 3.24
N LYS A 65 -11.17 -6.16 4.00
CA LYS A 65 -12.28 -5.30 3.60
C LYS A 65 -11.88 -3.82 3.55
N ALA A 66 -11.07 -3.36 4.50
CA ALA A 66 -10.50 -2.01 4.50
C ALA A 66 -9.61 -1.78 3.27
N LEU A 67 -8.75 -2.73 2.91
CA LEU A 67 -7.92 -2.63 1.69
C LEU A 67 -8.75 -2.59 0.41
N LEU A 68 -9.82 -3.38 0.32
CA LEU A 68 -10.74 -3.35 -0.82
C LEU A 68 -11.43 -2.00 -0.94
N ALA A 69 -11.92 -1.46 0.17
CA ALA A 69 -12.65 -0.19 0.22
C ALA A 69 -11.75 1.02 -0.04
N GLY A 70 -10.54 1.03 0.53
CA GLY A 70 -9.58 2.13 0.46
C GLY A 70 -8.84 2.24 -0.86
N ASN A 71 -9.25 1.50 -1.89
CA ASN A 71 -8.50 1.38 -3.13
C ASN A 71 -9.42 1.21 -4.34
N CYS A 72 -8.91 1.46 -5.54
CA CYS A 72 -9.67 1.38 -6.79
C CYS A 72 -8.85 0.91 -8.00
N LYS A 73 -7.61 0.42 -7.79
CA LYS A 73 -6.85 -0.30 -8.82
C LYS A 73 -6.46 -1.67 -8.31
N ALA A 74 -6.52 -2.65 -9.19
CA ALA A 74 -6.18 -4.01 -8.87
C ALA A 74 -5.50 -4.67 -10.06
N GLN A 75 -4.68 -5.67 -9.78
CA GLN A 75 -4.26 -6.63 -10.77
C GLN A 75 -5.43 -7.58 -11.05
N LEU A 76 -5.95 -7.53 -12.26
CA LEU A 76 -6.94 -8.45 -12.76
C LEU A 76 -6.22 -9.60 -13.48
N THR A 77 -6.67 -10.82 -13.25
CA THR A 77 -6.20 -12.01 -13.95
C THR A 77 -7.40 -12.79 -14.47
N THR A 78 -7.41 -13.11 -15.76
CA THR A 78 -8.48 -13.90 -16.41
C THR A 78 -7.90 -15.08 -17.18
N VAL A 79 -8.70 -16.14 -17.36
CA VAL A 79 -8.32 -17.33 -18.14
C VAL A 79 -8.37 -16.99 -19.63
N VAL A 80 -7.33 -17.33 -20.38
CA VAL A 80 -7.22 -17.03 -21.81
C VAL A 80 -8.24 -17.84 -22.61
N ALA A 81 -9.04 -17.15 -23.42
CA ALA A 81 -10.03 -17.74 -24.33
C ALA A 81 -9.40 -18.59 -25.44
N GLY A 82 -10.16 -19.57 -25.93
CA GLY A 82 -9.85 -20.35 -27.14
C GLY A 82 -8.72 -21.38 -26.99
N LEU A 83 -8.23 -21.62 -25.77
CA LEU A 83 -7.19 -22.62 -25.52
C LEU A 83 -7.83 -23.96 -25.15
N THR A 84 -7.32 -25.03 -25.76
CA THR A 84 -7.75 -26.41 -25.49
C THR A 84 -6.53 -27.27 -25.14
N GLY A 85 -6.72 -28.33 -24.37
CA GLY A 85 -5.64 -29.25 -23.98
C GLY A 85 -4.75 -28.69 -22.86
N SER A 86 -3.42 -28.82 -23.00
CA SER A 86 -2.46 -28.44 -21.94
C SER A 86 -2.48 -26.95 -21.57
N ASP A 87 -3.00 -26.11 -22.47
CA ASP A 87 -2.95 -24.65 -22.34
C ASP A 87 -4.26 -24.04 -21.80
N GLU A 88 -5.26 -24.87 -21.46
CA GLU A 88 -6.60 -24.45 -20.99
C GLU A 88 -6.55 -23.55 -19.74
N ASN A 89 -5.47 -23.62 -18.96
CA ASN A 89 -5.27 -22.84 -17.74
C ASN A 89 -4.33 -21.64 -17.90
N LYS A 90 -3.98 -21.26 -19.14
CA LYS A 90 -3.18 -20.06 -19.35
C LYS A 90 -3.98 -18.83 -18.92
N VAL A 91 -3.31 -17.87 -18.28
CA VAL A 91 -3.92 -16.64 -17.79
C VAL A 91 -3.26 -15.40 -18.40
N THR A 92 -4.04 -14.33 -18.55
CA THR A 92 -3.50 -12.98 -18.82
C THR A 92 -3.74 -12.10 -17.61
N SER A 93 -2.88 -11.11 -17.39
CA SER A 93 -2.99 -10.21 -16.24
C SER A 93 -2.61 -8.78 -16.58
N SER A 94 -3.42 -7.83 -16.12
CA SER A 94 -3.17 -6.39 -16.26
C SER A 94 -3.74 -5.61 -15.08
N VAL A 95 -3.43 -4.31 -15.00
CA VAL A 95 -4.01 -3.43 -13.99
C VAL A 95 -5.35 -2.90 -14.48
N ALA A 96 -6.41 -3.20 -13.74
CA ALA A 96 -7.76 -2.72 -14.00
C ALA A 96 -8.23 -1.75 -12.90
N SER A 97 -9.20 -0.90 -13.24
CA SER A 97 -9.91 -0.10 -12.24
C SER A 97 -11.03 -0.94 -11.64
N TYR A 98 -11.31 -0.77 -10.36
CA TYR A 98 -12.47 -1.40 -9.72
C TYR A 98 -13.07 -0.46 -8.68
N LEU A 99 -14.29 -0.78 -8.26
CA LEU A 99 -15.01 -0.07 -7.20
C LEU A 99 -15.45 -1.10 -6.15
N ALA A 100 -15.15 -0.84 -4.88
CA ALA A 100 -15.72 -1.59 -3.76
C ALA A 100 -16.16 -0.59 -2.68
N PRO A 101 -17.11 0.31 -2.99
CA PRO A 101 -17.59 1.26 -1.99
C PRO A 101 -18.09 0.45 -0.78
N ARG A 102 -17.66 0.84 0.43
CA ARG A 102 -18.02 0.13 1.67
C ARG A 102 -17.57 -1.34 1.71
N GLY A 103 -16.54 -1.71 0.95
CA GLY A 103 -16.00 -3.07 0.96
C GLY A 103 -16.98 -4.12 0.45
N GLU A 104 -17.98 -3.73 -0.34
CA GLU A 104 -18.88 -4.65 -1.04
C GLU A 104 -18.13 -5.42 -2.15
N ALA A 105 -18.80 -6.43 -2.73
CA ALA A 105 -18.28 -7.20 -3.85
C ALA A 105 -17.72 -6.29 -4.97
N PRO A 106 -16.43 -6.43 -5.34
CA PRO A 106 -15.80 -5.51 -6.28
C PRO A 106 -16.49 -5.45 -7.64
N VAL A 107 -16.68 -4.24 -8.15
CA VAL A 107 -17.12 -3.95 -9.52
C VAL A 107 -15.91 -3.54 -10.34
N VAL A 108 -15.41 -4.42 -11.19
CA VAL A 108 -14.31 -4.18 -12.11
C VAL A 108 -14.80 -3.41 -13.33
N LEU A 109 -14.05 -2.40 -13.74
CA LEU A 109 -14.36 -1.52 -14.86
C LEU A 109 -13.33 -1.73 -15.98
N LEU A 110 -13.80 -2.19 -17.13
CA LEU A 110 -12.98 -2.48 -18.31
C LEU A 110 -13.39 -1.57 -19.47
N SER A 111 -12.40 -1.11 -20.21
CA SER A 111 -12.56 -0.30 -21.41
C SER A 111 -12.25 -1.12 -22.66
N LYS A 112 -12.42 -0.52 -23.85
CA LYS A 112 -11.99 -1.14 -25.12
C LYS A 112 -10.48 -1.45 -25.17
N GLN A 113 -9.66 -0.79 -24.36
CA GLN A 113 -8.22 -1.05 -24.27
C GLN A 113 -7.93 -2.38 -23.57
N ASP A 114 -8.89 -2.90 -22.80
CA ASP A 114 -8.80 -4.14 -22.05
C ASP A 114 -9.39 -5.31 -22.85
N SER A 115 -9.21 -5.29 -24.18
CA SER A 115 -9.85 -6.21 -25.12
C SER A 115 -9.54 -7.68 -24.82
N GLU A 116 -8.33 -8.01 -24.37
CA GLU A 116 -7.96 -9.37 -23.96
C GLU A 116 -8.85 -9.88 -22.82
N HIS A 117 -9.05 -9.05 -21.78
CA HIS A 117 -9.90 -9.42 -20.65
C HIS A 117 -11.37 -9.54 -21.08
N LEU A 118 -11.85 -8.66 -21.96
CA LEU A 118 -13.22 -8.71 -22.48
C LEU A 118 -13.49 -9.99 -23.29
N ILE A 119 -12.53 -10.40 -24.13
CA ILE A 119 -12.62 -11.65 -24.91
C ILE A 119 -12.63 -12.85 -23.95
N ASN A 120 -11.67 -12.89 -23.02
CA ASN A 120 -11.56 -13.96 -22.02
C ASN A 120 -12.85 -14.14 -21.20
N LEU A 121 -13.44 -13.03 -20.74
CA LEU A 121 -14.68 -13.05 -19.97
C LEU A 121 -15.91 -13.45 -20.79
N GLY A 122 -15.84 -13.39 -22.12
CA GLY A 122 -16.88 -13.91 -23.01
C GLY A 122 -16.96 -15.44 -23.02
N GLU A 123 -15.86 -16.12 -22.71
CA GLU A 123 -15.79 -17.60 -22.67
C GLU A 123 -15.75 -18.16 -21.25
N SER A 124 -15.07 -17.47 -20.32
CA SER A 124 -14.91 -17.91 -18.94
C SER A 124 -15.09 -16.76 -17.98
N ALA A 125 -16.06 -16.87 -17.06
CA ALA A 125 -16.24 -15.89 -15.99
C ALA A 125 -15.15 -15.95 -14.91
N LYS A 126 -14.29 -16.98 -14.92
CA LYS A 126 -13.28 -17.18 -13.85
C LYS A 126 -12.25 -16.07 -13.88
N ALA A 127 -12.08 -15.41 -12.73
CA ALA A 127 -11.13 -14.32 -12.59
C ALA A 127 -10.55 -14.25 -11.17
N SER A 128 -9.37 -13.66 -11.08
CA SER A 128 -8.74 -13.26 -9.83
C SER A 128 -8.53 -11.75 -9.81
N LEU A 129 -8.75 -11.13 -8.66
CA LEU A 129 -8.56 -9.71 -8.42
C LEU A 129 -7.63 -9.54 -7.21
N ALA A 130 -6.49 -8.88 -7.39
CA ALA A 130 -5.55 -8.61 -6.32
C ALA A 130 -5.29 -7.10 -6.17
N THR A 131 -5.48 -6.56 -4.96
CA THR A 131 -5.22 -5.16 -4.65
C THR A 131 -4.41 -5.01 -3.37
N GLY A 132 -3.85 -3.84 -3.14
CA GLY A 132 -3.00 -3.46 -2.00
C GLY A 132 -2.61 -2.00 -2.16
N HIS A 133 -1.90 -1.39 -1.21
CA HIS A 133 -1.58 0.05 -1.28
C HIS A 133 -0.97 0.45 -2.64
N ILE A 134 -1.71 1.26 -3.40
CA ILE A 134 -1.30 1.75 -4.74
C ILE A 134 -0.92 3.22 -4.75
N SER A 135 -1.24 3.94 -3.67
CA SER A 135 -1.17 5.39 -3.61
C SER A 135 -0.72 5.86 -2.22
N PRO A 136 -0.07 7.03 -2.11
CA PRO A 136 0.64 7.69 -3.21
C PRO A 136 1.84 6.84 -3.70
N PRO A 137 2.32 6.99 -4.96
CA PRO A 137 3.41 6.18 -5.49
C PRO A 137 4.71 6.28 -4.68
N TRP A 138 5.02 7.47 -4.13
CA TRP A 138 6.20 7.68 -3.28
C TRP A 138 6.13 6.83 -2.00
N PHE A 139 4.92 6.63 -1.43
CA PHE A 139 4.73 5.84 -0.22
C PHE A 139 5.03 4.37 -0.49
N VAL A 140 4.54 3.84 -1.62
CA VAL A 140 4.83 2.46 -2.02
C VAL A 140 6.32 2.25 -2.25
N GLN A 141 7.01 3.22 -2.85
CA GLN A 141 8.47 3.16 -3.03
C GLN A 141 9.21 3.18 -1.69
N ARG A 142 8.83 4.09 -0.78
CA ARG A 142 9.42 4.20 0.56
C ARG A 142 9.19 2.96 1.40
N LEU A 143 7.97 2.41 1.38
CA LEU A 143 7.62 1.15 2.04
C LEU A 143 8.50 0.00 1.55
N ARG A 144 8.69 -0.15 0.23
CA ARG A 144 9.58 -1.18 -0.32
C ARG A 144 11.04 -0.98 0.09
N ALA A 145 11.51 0.26 0.20
CA ALA A 145 12.87 0.57 0.65
C ALA A 145 13.13 0.14 2.11
N THR A 146 12.07 -0.03 2.92
CA THR A 146 12.18 -0.60 4.28
C THR A 146 12.39 -2.12 4.29
N GLY A 147 12.22 -2.80 3.15
CA GLY A 147 12.19 -4.26 3.05
C GLY A 147 10.85 -4.90 3.45
N TRP A 148 9.85 -4.09 3.83
CA TRP A 148 8.48 -4.54 4.07
C TRP A 148 7.65 -4.52 2.78
N LEU A 149 6.63 -5.37 2.73
CA LEU A 149 5.73 -5.46 1.59
C LEU A 149 4.46 -4.65 1.84
N PRO A 150 3.90 -3.97 0.82
CA PRO A 150 2.53 -3.49 0.89
C PRO A 150 1.60 -4.66 1.17
N ARG A 151 0.71 -4.48 2.16
CA ARG A 151 -0.38 -5.43 2.40
C ARG A 151 -1.23 -5.58 1.16
N ARG A 152 -1.72 -6.79 0.95
CA ARG A 152 -2.49 -7.16 -0.25
C ARG A 152 -3.68 -8.02 0.12
N VAL A 153 -4.71 -7.98 -0.71
CA VAL A 153 -5.83 -8.89 -0.69
C VAL A 153 -6.01 -9.44 -2.10
N ALA A 154 -6.15 -10.76 -2.20
CA ALA A 154 -6.39 -11.48 -3.44
C ALA A 154 -7.71 -12.25 -3.34
N LEU A 155 -8.60 -12.00 -4.30
CA LEU A 155 -9.91 -12.62 -4.42
C LEU A 155 -9.93 -13.49 -5.66
N LEU A 156 -10.42 -14.72 -5.54
CA LEU A 156 -10.72 -15.61 -6.65
C LEU A 156 -12.24 -15.77 -6.73
N GLY A 157 -12.81 -15.61 -7.93
CA GLY A 157 -14.26 -15.71 -8.10
C GLY A 157 -14.68 -15.70 -9.56
N SER A 158 -15.92 -15.30 -9.81
CA SER A 158 -16.50 -15.20 -11.15
C SER A 158 -16.99 -13.79 -11.45
N LEU A 159 -16.48 -13.18 -12.52
CA LEU A 159 -16.91 -11.86 -12.98
C LEU A 159 -18.17 -11.97 -13.83
N GLN A 160 -19.25 -11.34 -13.36
CA GLN A 160 -20.54 -11.30 -14.06
C GLN A 160 -20.77 -9.91 -14.67
N PRO A 161 -21.20 -9.81 -15.93
CA PRO A 161 -21.42 -8.52 -16.59
C PRO A 161 -22.55 -7.76 -15.89
N LEU A 162 -22.38 -6.44 -15.76
CA LEU A 162 -23.37 -5.53 -15.19
C LEU A 162 -24.04 -4.66 -16.27
N PRO A 163 -25.34 -4.36 -16.13
CA PRO A 163 -26.01 -3.37 -16.97
C PRO A 163 -25.36 -1.98 -16.81
N ALA A 164 -25.31 -1.19 -17.89
CA ALA A 164 -24.72 0.15 -17.88
C ALA A 164 -25.37 1.12 -16.86
N ALA A 165 -26.62 0.87 -16.47
CA ALA A 165 -27.27 1.63 -15.39
C ALA A 165 -26.67 1.32 -14.01
N GLU A 166 -26.39 0.05 -13.72
CA GLU A 166 -25.74 -0.37 -12.46
C GLU A 166 -24.29 0.12 -12.39
N VAL A 167 -23.57 0.11 -13.51
CA VAL A 167 -22.20 0.65 -13.57
C VAL A 167 -22.18 2.15 -13.23
N ARG A 168 -23.12 2.92 -13.77
CA ARG A 168 -23.27 4.34 -13.45
C ARG A 168 -23.60 4.55 -11.98
N PHE A 169 -24.57 3.80 -11.46
CA PHE A 169 -24.94 3.86 -10.05
C PHE A 169 -23.77 3.52 -9.11
N ALA A 170 -23.01 2.46 -9.40
CA ALA A 170 -21.82 2.09 -8.62
C ALA A 170 -20.76 3.18 -8.63
N CYS A 171 -20.53 3.83 -9.78
CA CYS A 171 -19.61 4.97 -9.88
C CYS A 171 -20.08 6.17 -9.06
N GLU A 172 -21.38 6.48 -9.07
CA GLU A 172 -21.95 7.56 -8.25
C GLU A 172 -21.81 7.27 -6.75
N GLN A 173 -22.10 6.04 -6.32
CA GLN A 173 -21.91 5.62 -4.92
C GLN A 173 -20.43 5.70 -4.50
N ALA A 174 -19.51 5.25 -5.35
CA ALA A 174 -18.07 5.34 -5.09
C ALA A 174 -17.63 6.80 -4.94
N ARG A 175 -18.05 7.71 -5.82
CA ARG A 175 -17.75 9.14 -5.70
C ARG A 175 -18.35 9.75 -4.44
N LYS A 176 -19.57 9.36 -4.07
CA LYS A 176 -20.21 9.82 -2.83
C LYS A 176 -19.43 9.35 -1.59
N ALA A 177 -18.99 8.10 -1.59
CA ALA A 177 -18.19 7.54 -0.50
C ALA A 177 -16.83 8.24 -0.38
N CYS A 178 -16.19 8.57 -1.51
CA CYS A 178 -14.86 9.20 -1.53
C CYS A 178 -14.87 10.72 -1.34
N ARG A 179 -16.00 11.37 -0.99
CA ARG A 179 -16.06 12.84 -0.85
C ARG A 179 -15.07 13.43 0.16
N GLY A 180 -14.74 12.66 1.21
CA GLY A 180 -13.72 13.03 2.21
C GLY A 180 -12.34 12.44 1.94
N ALA A 181 -12.12 11.82 0.78
CA ALA A 181 -10.89 11.12 0.43
C ALA A 181 -10.38 11.54 -0.95
N PRO A 182 -9.85 12.77 -1.09
CA PRO A 182 -9.47 13.33 -2.39
C PRO A 182 -8.42 12.49 -3.13
N ALA A 183 -7.46 11.86 -2.44
CA ALA A 183 -6.50 10.98 -3.09
C ALA A 183 -7.17 9.77 -3.75
N LEU A 184 -8.14 9.14 -3.08
CA LEU A 184 -8.89 8.01 -3.65
C LEU A 184 -9.85 8.47 -4.75
N ALA A 185 -10.53 9.60 -4.56
CA ALA A 185 -11.44 10.18 -5.54
C ALA A 185 -10.72 10.51 -6.87
N ALA A 186 -9.48 10.99 -6.81
CA ALA A 186 -8.66 11.31 -7.97
C ALA A 186 -8.30 10.07 -8.83
N LEU A 187 -8.37 8.87 -8.25
CA LEU A 187 -8.06 7.62 -8.95
C LEU A 187 -9.29 6.99 -9.63
N LEU A 188 -10.50 7.45 -9.30
CA LEU A 188 -11.75 7.00 -9.92
C LEU A 188 -11.84 7.45 -11.38
N PRO A 189 -12.48 6.67 -12.27
CA PRO A 189 -12.67 7.08 -13.64
C PRO A 189 -13.46 8.40 -13.75
N PRO A 190 -13.08 9.31 -14.66
CA PRO A 190 -13.82 10.54 -14.89
C PRO A 190 -15.20 10.25 -15.49
N GLU A 191 -16.18 11.10 -15.20
CA GLU A 191 -17.57 10.89 -15.60
C GLU A 191 -17.75 10.77 -17.12
N ALA A 192 -16.99 11.54 -17.88
CA ALA A 192 -16.98 11.50 -19.34
C ALA A 192 -16.60 10.13 -19.91
N ARG A 193 -15.86 9.30 -19.17
CA ARG A 193 -15.45 7.95 -19.61
C ARG A 193 -16.45 6.85 -19.25
N LEU A 194 -17.42 7.11 -18.37
CA LEU A 194 -18.36 6.08 -17.92
C LEU A 194 -19.13 5.38 -19.04
N PRO A 195 -19.61 6.07 -20.10
CA PRO A 195 -20.31 5.40 -21.20
C PRO A 195 -19.46 4.40 -21.98
N GLU A 196 -18.13 4.47 -21.85
CA GLU A 196 -17.17 3.60 -22.56
C GLU A 196 -16.76 2.37 -21.73
N LEU A 197 -17.17 2.30 -20.46
CA LEU A 197 -16.77 1.25 -19.54
C LEU A 197 -17.80 0.13 -19.49
N ALA A 198 -17.33 -1.10 -19.68
CA ALA A 198 -18.04 -2.32 -19.31
C ALA A 198 -17.76 -2.62 -17.83
N GLY A 199 -18.80 -2.86 -17.05
CA GLY A 199 -18.67 -3.22 -15.64
C GLY A 199 -18.91 -4.71 -15.41
N PHE A 200 -18.14 -5.29 -14.50
CA PHE A 200 -18.27 -6.68 -14.10
C PHE A 200 -18.24 -6.79 -12.58
N ARG A 201 -19.21 -7.45 -11.97
CA ARG A 201 -19.22 -7.71 -10.52
C ARG A 201 -18.48 -9.01 -10.23
N LEU A 202 -17.53 -8.98 -9.31
CA LEU A 202 -16.89 -10.19 -8.80
C LEU A 202 -17.87 -10.90 -7.86
N SER A 203 -18.61 -11.83 -8.42
CA SER A 203 -19.58 -12.68 -7.72
C SER A 203 -18.95 -14.02 -7.34
N SER A 204 -19.60 -14.74 -6.42
CA SER A 204 -19.22 -16.10 -6.04
C SER A 204 -17.74 -16.22 -5.68
N ILE A 205 -17.28 -15.37 -4.76
CA ILE A 205 -15.89 -15.39 -4.28
C ILE A 205 -15.66 -16.77 -3.66
N SER A 206 -14.79 -17.57 -4.28
CA SER A 206 -14.48 -18.93 -3.84
C SER A 206 -13.27 -18.98 -2.92
N ARG A 207 -12.40 -17.95 -2.98
CA ARG A 207 -11.23 -17.82 -2.11
C ARG A 207 -10.89 -16.34 -1.89
N CYS A 208 -10.60 -15.99 -0.65
CA CYS A 208 -9.99 -14.72 -0.28
C CYS A 208 -8.69 -15.00 0.49
N VAL A 209 -7.62 -14.30 0.12
CA VAL A 209 -6.33 -14.36 0.82
C VAL A 209 -5.89 -12.95 1.12
N TYR A 210 -5.73 -12.66 2.41
CA TYR A 210 -5.08 -11.46 2.89
C TYR A 210 -3.59 -11.73 3.09
N VAL A 211 -2.73 -10.81 2.65
CA VAL A 211 -1.28 -10.88 2.78
C VAL A 211 -0.82 -9.70 3.61
N ASP A 212 -0.25 -9.97 4.77
CA ASP A 212 0.23 -8.93 5.67
C ASP A 212 1.57 -8.32 5.22
N ALA A 213 2.05 -7.31 5.96
CA ALA A 213 3.28 -6.59 5.61
C ALA A 213 4.55 -7.48 5.67
N ALA A 214 4.51 -8.55 6.47
CA ALA A 214 5.57 -9.56 6.55
C ALA A 214 5.50 -10.59 5.40
N GLY A 215 4.47 -10.51 4.55
CA GLY A 215 4.24 -11.46 3.46
C GLY A 215 3.53 -12.75 3.89
N ARG A 216 3.05 -12.84 5.14
CA ARG A 216 2.29 -14.00 5.60
C ARG A 216 0.89 -13.97 5.00
N GLN A 217 0.42 -15.14 4.61
CA GLN A 217 -0.90 -15.31 4.00
C GLN A 217 -1.90 -15.76 5.06
N HIS A 218 -3.05 -15.10 5.08
CA HIS A 218 -4.18 -15.36 5.95
C HIS A 218 -5.36 -15.72 5.05
N ALA A 219 -5.84 -16.95 5.15
CA ALA A 219 -7.07 -17.35 4.47
C ALA A 219 -8.25 -16.67 5.15
N VAL A 220 -9.08 -15.98 4.37
CA VAL A 220 -10.29 -15.32 4.86
C VAL A 220 -11.48 -16.01 4.21
N ALA A 221 -12.46 -16.44 5.00
CA ALA A 221 -13.67 -17.01 4.42
C ALA A 221 -14.45 -15.89 3.69
N PRO A 222 -15.01 -16.17 2.51
CA PRO A 222 -15.83 -15.18 1.80
C PRO A 222 -16.97 -14.61 2.66
N ASP A 223 -17.65 -15.46 3.43
CA ASP A 223 -18.75 -15.03 4.32
C ASP A 223 -18.26 -14.11 5.45
N ASP A 224 -17.05 -14.34 5.98
CA ASP A 224 -16.45 -13.48 7.01
C ASP A 224 -16.07 -12.12 6.43
N LEU A 225 -15.56 -12.08 5.19
CA LEU A 225 -15.28 -10.82 4.48
C LEU A 225 -16.56 -10.01 4.25
N ASP A 226 -17.63 -10.67 3.82
CA ASP A 226 -18.92 -10.04 3.57
C ASP A 226 -19.56 -9.53 4.88
N GLY A 227 -19.45 -10.30 5.97
CA GLY A 227 -19.94 -9.92 7.30
C GLY A 227 -19.08 -8.89 8.04
N ALA A 228 -17.80 -8.73 7.68
CA ALA A 228 -16.89 -7.82 8.35
C ALA A 228 -17.32 -6.36 8.24
N LEU A 229 -17.03 -5.56 9.26
CA LEU A 229 -17.23 -4.11 9.21
C LEU A 229 -16.08 -3.46 8.44
N VAL A 230 -16.41 -2.44 7.65
CA VAL A 230 -15.40 -1.60 7.00
C VAL A 230 -14.80 -0.68 8.04
N ASP A 231 -13.47 -0.61 8.07
CA ASP A 231 -12.78 0.35 8.92
C ASP A 231 -13.13 1.79 8.50
N PRO A 232 -13.48 2.69 9.44
CA PRO A 232 -13.86 4.07 9.12
C PRO A 232 -12.73 4.89 8.48
N LEU A 233 -11.46 4.53 8.71
CA LEU A 233 -10.30 5.21 8.12
C LEU A 233 -9.92 4.65 6.75
N ALA A 234 -10.53 3.54 6.32
CA ALA A 234 -10.16 2.86 5.07
C ALA A 234 -10.16 3.79 3.85
N LEU A 235 -11.16 4.68 3.74
CA LEU A 235 -11.28 5.58 2.59
C LEU A 235 -10.26 6.72 2.62
N SER A 236 -10.00 7.32 3.79
CA SER A 236 -9.07 8.43 3.96
C SER A 236 -7.62 8.00 4.19
N GLN A 237 -7.36 6.68 4.24
CA GLN A 237 -6.04 6.11 4.52
C GLN A 237 -4.92 6.74 3.67
N HIS A 238 -5.15 6.94 2.37
CA HIS A 238 -4.15 7.53 1.48
C HIS A 238 -3.83 8.99 1.82
N ASP A 239 -4.86 9.78 2.12
CA ASP A 239 -4.73 11.19 2.47
C ASP A 239 -4.07 11.35 3.84
N LEU A 240 -4.48 10.54 4.81
CA LEU A 240 -3.92 10.50 6.17
C LEU A 240 -2.44 10.11 6.17
N LEU A 241 -2.09 9.04 5.44
CA LEU A 241 -0.69 8.61 5.33
C LEU A 241 0.17 9.68 4.66
N ALA A 242 -0.36 10.41 3.67
CA ALA A 242 0.37 11.51 3.06
C ALA A 242 0.54 12.69 4.03
N ALA A 243 -0.55 13.14 4.65
CA ALA A 243 -0.55 14.27 5.58
C ALA A 243 0.44 14.09 6.73
N VAL A 244 0.47 12.90 7.35
CA VAL A 244 1.37 12.62 8.47
C VAL A 244 2.82 12.36 8.02
N ASN A 245 3.03 11.64 6.91
CA ASN A 245 4.39 11.29 6.51
C ASN A 245 5.15 12.42 5.80
N ASP A 246 4.44 13.30 5.09
CA ASP A 246 5.05 14.41 4.35
C ASP A 246 5.28 15.65 5.23
N THR A 247 4.73 15.67 6.45
CA THR A 247 4.91 16.75 7.42
C THR A 247 6.14 16.49 8.31
N PRO A 248 7.20 17.33 8.24
CA PRO A 248 8.43 17.10 9.01
C PRO A 248 8.23 17.09 10.53
N GLU A 249 7.30 17.91 11.04
CA GLU A 249 6.94 17.94 12.46
C GLU A 249 6.42 16.59 12.93
N TRP A 250 5.51 15.98 12.17
CA TRP A 250 4.99 14.64 12.46
C TRP A 250 6.07 13.57 12.39
N GLN A 251 7.03 13.67 11.46
CA GLN A 251 8.14 12.71 11.40
C GLN A 251 8.95 12.69 12.71
N LEU A 252 9.28 13.86 13.27
CA LEU A 252 9.96 13.95 14.56
C LEU A 252 9.07 13.39 15.68
N GLN A 253 7.79 13.75 15.67
CA GLN A 253 6.86 13.31 16.70
C GLN A 253 6.64 11.79 16.70
N LEU A 254 6.57 11.16 15.52
CA LEU A 254 6.48 9.71 15.38
C LEU A 254 7.73 8.99 15.90
N GLN A 255 8.92 9.57 15.73
CA GLN A 255 10.15 9.04 16.34
C GLN A 255 10.08 9.12 17.88
N LEU A 256 9.55 10.22 18.41
CA LEU A 256 9.33 10.36 19.86
C LEU A 256 8.28 9.36 20.37
N PHE A 257 7.23 9.06 19.61
CA PHE A 257 6.27 8.01 19.95
C PHE A 257 6.92 6.63 20.00
N ALA A 258 7.76 6.30 19.02
CA ALA A 258 8.50 5.03 19.04
C ALA A 258 9.41 4.93 20.28
N ALA A 259 10.09 6.02 20.64
CA ALA A 259 10.94 6.06 21.83
C ALA A 259 10.12 5.95 23.13
N ALA A 260 9.04 6.73 23.27
CA ALA A 260 8.26 6.82 24.50
C ALA A 260 7.38 5.58 24.73
N CYS A 261 6.68 5.10 23.71
CA CYS A 261 5.71 4.00 23.85
C CYS A 261 6.38 2.62 23.80
N LEU A 262 7.52 2.49 23.11
CA LEU A 262 8.12 1.19 22.81
C LEU A 262 9.55 1.07 23.32
N GLY A 263 10.14 2.14 23.86
CA GLY A 263 11.52 2.16 24.33
C GLY A 263 12.54 2.06 23.19
N VAL A 264 12.15 2.35 21.95
CA VAL A 264 13.03 2.23 20.78
C VAL A 264 13.28 3.59 20.15
N GLY A 265 14.52 4.08 20.28
CA GLY A 265 14.97 5.23 19.50
C GLY A 265 15.06 4.87 18.01
N THR A 266 14.50 5.69 17.14
CA THR A 266 14.50 5.48 15.69
C THR A 266 15.09 6.68 14.96
N ARG A 267 15.97 6.45 13.98
CA ARG A 267 16.51 7.51 13.12
C ARG A 267 15.54 7.92 12.01
N GLU A 268 14.79 6.94 11.51
CA GLU A 268 13.80 7.12 10.46
C GLU A 268 12.53 6.40 10.89
N VAL A 269 11.38 6.98 10.56
CA VAL A 269 10.07 6.40 10.84
C VAL A 269 9.17 6.60 9.62
N LEU A 270 8.22 5.70 9.46
CA LEU A 270 7.18 5.75 8.46
C LEU A 270 5.88 5.30 9.12
N LEU A 271 4.87 6.15 9.14
CA LEU A 271 3.51 5.70 9.41
C LEU A 271 3.08 4.84 8.24
N ALA A 272 2.91 3.54 8.45
CA ALA A 272 2.54 2.61 7.40
C ALA A 272 1.02 2.52 7.24
N GLU A 273 0.31 2.48 8.36
CA GLU A 273 -1.14 2.25 8.39
C GLU A 273 -1.77 2.92 9.60
N ALA A 274 -3.01 3.38 9.44
CA ALA A 274 -3.93 3.70 10.52
C ALA A 274 -5.21 2.85 10.39
N ASP A 275 -5.87 2.58 11.51
CA ASP A 275 -7.20 1.99 11.56
C ASP A 275 -7.91 2.43 12.86
N ARG A 276 -9.16 2.01 13.07
CA ARG A 276 -9.93 2.42 14.24
C ARG A 276 -9.33 2.02 15.59
N LEU A 277 -8.39 1.07 15.63
CA LEU A 277 -7.75 0.59 16.85
C LEU A 277 -6.36 1.18 17.07
N GLY A 278 -5.88 2.07 16.19
CA GLY A 278 -4.58 2.73 16.32
C GLY A 278 -3.81 2.76 15.01
N PHE A 279 -2.49 2.61 15.08
CA PHE A 279 -1.63 2.73 13.91
C PHE A 279 -0.34 1.93 13.97
N THR A 280 0.20 1.66 12.79
CA THR A 280 1.42 0.90 12.58
C THR A 280 2.54 1.82 12.10
N LEU A 281 3.67 1.81 12.81
CA LEU A 281 4.90 2.48 12.42
C LEU A 281 5.92 1.45 11.91
N LEU A 282 6.67 1.82 10.89
CA LEU A 282 7.94 1.19 10.55
C LEU A 282 9.04 2.14 11.01
N GLY A 283 9.96 1.66 11.84
CA GLY A 283 11.06 2.45 12.36
C GLY A 283 12.40 1.80 12.08
N ARG A 284 13.38 2.59 11.65
CA ARG A 284 14.78 2.17 11.59
C ARG A 284 15.42 2.47 12.95
N PRO A 285 15.79 1.45 13.75
CA PRO A 285 16.40 1.68 15.06
C PRO A 285 17.64 2.55 14.96
N LEU A 286 17.89 3.38 15.98
CA LEU A 286 19.20 3.98 16.15
C LEU A 286 20.19 2.83 16.33
N GLU A 287 21.30 2.82 15.59
CA GLU A 287 22.39 1.92 15.93
C GLU A 287 22.76 2.22 17.38
N ALA A 288 22.66 1.21 18.25
CA ALA A 288 23.20 1.34 19.59
C ALA A 288 24.67 1.70 19.36
N ALA A 289 25.07 2.91 19.78
CA ALA A 289 26.47 3.27 19.81
C ALA A 289 27.14 2.12 20.54
N ALA A 290 27.88 1.29 19.79
CA ALA A 290 28.45 0.08 20.33
C ALA A 290 29.13 0.50 21.62
N ALA A 291 28.84 -0.20 22.71
CA ALA A 291 29.60 -0.11 23.93
C ALA A 291 31.04 -0.56 23.61
N GLN A 292 31.79 0.30 22.94
CA GLN A 292 33.23 0.31 22.81
C GLN A 292 33.71 1.19 23.95
N GLY A 293 33.58 0.65 25.15
CA GLY A 293 34.05 1.25 26.38
C GLY A 293 34.17 0.14 27.39
N GLU A 294 35.41 -0.28 27.64
CA GLU A 294 35.88 -1.13 28.74
C GLU A 294 35.88 -2.66 28.52
N ALA A 295 36.96 -3.16 27.91
CA ALA A 295 37.97 -3.94 28.64
C ALA A 295 39.13 -4.34 27.70
N GLY A 296 40.34 -3.82 27.96
CA GLY A 296 41.56 -4.38 27.37
C GLY A 296 42.65 -3.41 26.95
N ALA A 297 43.11 -2.54 27.87
CA ALA A 297 44.48 -2.06 27.79
C ALA A 297 45.41 -3.22 28.21
N GLY A 298 46.12 -3.80 27.26
CA GLY A 298 47.11 -4.85 27.48
C GLY A 298 48.08 -4.88 26.29
N ALA A 299 49.32 -4.48 26.56
CA ALA A 299 50.32 -4.10 25.57
C ALA A 299 51.06 -5.28 24.90
N ALA A 300 51.59 -4.95 23.72
CA ALA A 300 52.91 -5.33 23.16
C ALA A 300 53.12 -6.66 22.41
N ALA A 301 53.47 -6.46 21.13
CA ALA A 301 54.64 -6.96 20.40
C ALA A 301 54.70 -8.41 19.89
N GLY A 302 54.95 -8.52 18.57
CA GLY A 302 55.41 -9.73 17.90
C GLY A 302 55.15 -9.69 16.39
N ALA A 303 56.12 -9.21 15.63
CA ALA A 303 56.18 -9.40 14.18
C ALA A 303 56.55 -10.85 13.85
N ASP A 304 55.99 -11.45 12.79
CA ASP A 304 56.76 -11.86 11.61
C ASP A 304 55.89 -12.36 10.45
N ALA A 305 56.49 -12.33 9.26
CA ALA A 305 55.91 -12.53 7.93
C ALA A 305 55.53 -13.98 7.57
N GLY A 306 54.65 -14.14 6.57
CA GLY A 306 54.42 -15.41 5.89
C GLY A 306 53.31 -15.35 4.84
N ALA A 307 53.70 -15.24 3.56
CA ALA A 307 52.81 -15.30 2.41
C ALA A 307 52.33 -16.74 2.12
N ALA A 308 51.06 -16.91 1.73
CA ALA A 308 50.63 -17.89 0.71
C ALA A 308 49.14 -17.71 0.38
N ALA A 309 48.83 -17.77 -0.91
CA ALA A 309 47.51 -17.66 -1.50
C ALA A 309 46.64 -18.91 -1.27
N ALA A 310 45.34 -18.72 -1.04
CA ALA A 310 44.28 -19.64 -1.47
C ALA A 310 42.93 -18.90 -1.39
N GLY A 311 42.16 -18.92 -2.49
CA GLY A 311 40.84 -18.33 -2.55
C GLY A 311 39.85 -19.10 -1.68
N GLY A 312 39.38 -18.46 -0.61
CA GLY A 312 38.23 -18.88 0.18
C GLY A 312 37.13 -17.83 0.04
N ALA A 313 35.91 -18.27 -0.27
CA ALA A 313 34.73 -17.41 -0.20
C ALA A 313 34.61 -16.85 1.23
N PRO A 314 34.24 -15.57 1.42
CA PRO A 314 34.14 -15.01 2.75
C PRO A 314 32.97 -15.64 3.50
N GLU A 315 33.26 -16.55 4.42
CA GLU A 315 32.31 -16.97 5.46
C GLU A 315 32.02 -15.75 6.34
N GLY A 316 30.91 -15.07 6.04
CA GLY A 316 30.39 -14.00 6.88
C GLY A 316 30.06 -14.56 8.25
N GLY A 317 30.94 -14.34 9.22
CA GLY A 317 30.76 -14.81 10.59
C GLY A 317 29.46 -14.28 11.22
N PRO A 318 28.97 -14.91 12.30
CA PRO A 318 27.70 -14.57 12.97
C PRO A 318 27.58 -13.09 13.40
N GLN A 319 28.71 -12.40 13.58
CA GLN A 319 28.74 -10.96 13.86
C GLN A 319 28.26 -10.09 12.68
N GLN A 320 28.50 -10.51 11.43
CA GLN A 320 28.08 -9.77 10.25
C GLN A 320 26.56 -9.90 10.01
N GLN A 321 25.98 -11.05 10.34
CA GLN A 321 24.52 -11.23 10.36
C GLN A 321 23.86 -10.41 11.46
N GLN A 322 24.46 -10.32 12.66
CA GLN A 322 23.94 -9.45 13.72
C GLN A 322 23.99 -7.96 13.35
N GLN A 323 25.05 -7.48 12.71
CA GLN A 323 25.11 -6.10 12.23
C GLN A 323 24.08 -5.82 11.12
N GLN A 324 23.87 -6.75 10.18
CA GLN A 324 22.81 -6.59 9.18
C GLN A 324 21.40 -6.61 9.80
N GLN A 325 21.18 -7.37 10.87
CA GLN A 325 19.90 -7.37 11.60
C GLN A 325 19.66 -6.07 12.38
N GLN A 326 20.71 -5.39 12.85
CA GLN A 326 20.58 -4.10 13.57
C GLN A 326 20.20 -2.93 12.64
N GLN A 327 20.54 -3.00 11.36
CA GLN A 327 20.17 -1.99 10.37
C GLN A 327 18.76 -2.15 9.79
N ARG A 328 18.02 -3.17 10.25
CA ARG A 328 16.73 -3.56 9.68
C ARG A 328 15.58 -2.73 10.26
N TRP A 329 14.70 -2.29 9.38
CA TRP A 329 13.43 -1.67 9.76
C TRP A 329 12.57 -2.65 10.57
N ARG A 330 12.02 -2.17 11.67
CA ARG A 330 11.11 -2.92 12.55
C ARG A 330 9.70 -2.37 12.46
N GLN A 331 8.72 -3.25 12.58
CA GLN A 331 7.32 -2.88 12.68
C GLN A 331 6.92 -2.73 14.14
N PHE A 332 6.14 -1.69 14.39
CA PHE A 332 5.64 -1.29 15.69
C PHE A 332 4.16 -0.97 15.58
N ARG A 333 3.37 -1.45 16.52
CA ARG A 333 1.94 -1.15 16.60
C ARG A 333 1.67 -0.34 17.85
N ILE A 334 1.02 0.80 17.68
CA ILE A 334 0.53 1.63 18.78
C ILE A 334 -1.00 1.55 18.77
N GLY A 335 -1.57 1.01 19.85
CA GLY A 335 -3.01 0.92 20.03
C GLY A 335 -3.61 2.23 20.53
N SER A 336 -4.87 2.48 20.19
CA SER A 336 -5.68 3.53 20.82
C SER A 336 -6.51 2.95 21.96
N GLU A 337 -6.70 3.72 23.03
CA GLU A 337 -7.60 3.34 24.13
C GLU A 337 -9.09 3.38 23.74
N ARG A 338 -9.42 4.07 22.65
CA ARG A 338 -10.78 4.23 22.14
C ARG A 338 -10.84 3.95 20.64
N GLU A 339 -11.98 3.47 20.17
CA GLU A 339 -12.19 3.32 18.72
C GLU A 339 -12.24 4.69 18.02
N LEU A 340 -11.40 4.85 17.01
CA LEU A 340 -11.35 6.04 16.17
C LEU A 340 -12.43 5.93 15.09
N ARG A 341 -13.26 6.98 14.96
CA ARG A 341 -14.45 6.96 14.10
C ARG A 341 -14.26 7.64 12.75
N ASP A 342 -13.21 8.45 12.63
CA ASP A 342 -12.91 9.26 11.46
C ASP A 342 -11.47 9.81 11.54
N GLU A 343 -11.05 10.49 10.49
CA GLU A 343 -9.72 11.12 10.38
C GLU A 343 -9.48 12.17 11.49
N GLU A 344 -10.51 12.93 11.86
CA GLU A 344 -10.39 13.95 12.92
C GLU A 344 -10.08 13.30 14.28
N ALA A 345 -10.77 12.20 14.61
CA ALA A 345 -10.49 11.43 15.82
C ALA A 345 -9.07 10.85 15.82
N PHE A 346 -8.58 10.40 14.66
CA PHE A 346 -7.21 9.92 14.50
C PHE A 346 -6.18 11.04 14.71
N MET A 347 -6.36 12.20 14.08
CA MET A 347 -5.46 13.34 14.28
C MET A 347 -5.50 13.85 15.72
N GLY A 348 -6.69 13.85 16.35
CA GLY A 348 -6.85 14.16 17.77
C GLY A 348 -6.10 13.18 18.69
N LEU A 349 -6.04 11.88 18.34
CA LEU A 349 -5.21 10.91 19.06
C LEU A 349 -3.72 11.28 18.96
N LEU A 350 -3.23 11.60 17.76
CA LEU A 350 -1.81 11.97 17.59
C LEU A 350 -1.44 13.23 18.36
N GLU A 351 -2.31 14.25 18.36
CA GLU A 351 -2.08 15.48 19.14
C GLU A 351 -2.14 15.23 20.66
N GLN A 352 -3.05 14.37 21.13
CA GLN A 352 -3.09 13.96 22.53
C GLN A 352 -1.77 13.26 22.94
N MET A 353 -1.34 12.28 22.15
CA MET A 353 -0.08 11.57 22.40
C MET A 353 1.12 12.52 22.40
N LYS A 354 1.14 13.52 21.50
CA LYS A 354 2.17 14.56 21.45
C LYS A 354 2.22 15.36 22.75
N ALA A 355 1.06 15.79 23.25
CA ALA A 355 0.99 16.52 24.52
C ALA A 355 1.46 15.67 25.72
N GLU A 356 1.11 14.38 25.75
CA GLU A 356 1.55 13.45 26.80
C GLU A 356 3.07 13.25 26.79
N VAL A 357 3.67 13.05 25.62
CA VAL A 357 5.14 12.93 25.47
C VAL A 357 5.86 14.21 25.88
N GLN A 358 5.33 15.39 25.50
CA GLN A 358 5.90 16.68 25.92
C GLN A 358 5.81 16.89 27.44
N ALA A 359 4.68 16.53 28.05
CA ALA A 359 4.50 16.62 29.50
C ALA A 359 5.41 15.66 30.27
N ALA A 360 5.75 14.50 29.69
CA ALA A 360 6.71 13.56 30.27
C ALA A 360 8.16 14.05 30.15
N ALA A 361 8.52 14.75 29.06
CA ALA A 361 9.87 15.26 28.83
C ALA A 361 10.22 16.51 29.68
N GLY A 362 9.21 17.25 30.16
CA GLY A 362 9.40 18.44 31.00
C GLY A 362 9.50 18.17 32.51
N LYS A 363 9.47 16.90 32.94
CA LYS A 363 9.61 16.48 34.34
C LYS A 363 11.02 15.95 34.61
#